data_AF-A0A2D5ILD1-F1
#
_entry.id   AF-A0A2D5ILD1-F1
#
_cell.length_a   1.000
_cell.length_b   1.000
_cell.length_c   1.000
_cell.angle_alpha   90.00
_cell.angle_beta   90.00
_cell.angle_gamma   90.00
#
_symmetry.space_group_name_H-M   'P 1'
#
loop_
_entity.id
_entity.type
_entity.pdbx_description
1 polymer ?
#
loop_
_entity_poly.entity_id
_entity_poly.type
_entity_poly.pdbx_seq_one_letter_code
_entity_poly.pdbx_strand_id
1 'polypeptide(L)'
;MKREPKQPGRPDIGNGRHEMRKMFIAVATLGMGASTHAAVIGTTYTDATNDLLDSSLTNLDLVSARFSNDATHLHLSVTVRGDVSATTWGDYLVFIDSTPSLTTAGRSDAEGPRGNPFHRGIAAPAGTDAFIGSWLDDGGGNLNYTFEGGRWNEKESGTPDLARATSGTVSWTFSLESLGLAAGDTFRFDVATTGGANGTSSLDLLSTDTIRPGWGFDEDATLDLTYTVAGSTAVPGIGGIAALAGLGLVRRRRTR
;
A
#
# COMPACT_ATOMS: atom_id res chain seq x y z
N MET A 1 4.15 96.99 -2.42
CA MET A 1 2.89 97.38 -3.12
C MET A 1 1.79 96.41 -2.67
N LYS A 2 0.77 96.94 -1.99
CA LYS A 2 -0.59 96.41 -1.78
C LYS A 2 -0.85 95.18 -0.87
N ARG A 3 -1.33 95.53 0.35
CA ARG A 3 -2.57 95.11 1.06
C ARG A 3 -2.64 93.73 1.75
N GLU A 4 -2.55 93.78 3.08
CA GLU A 4 -3.33 92.92 4.02
C GLU A 4 -4.85 93.24 3.91
N PRO A 5 -5.82 92.53 4.57
CA PRO A 5 -5.72 91.44 5.56
C PRO A 5 -6.82 90.33 5.48
N LYS A 6 -6.71 89.33 6.37
CA LYS A 6 -7.75 88.75 7.27
C LYS A 6 -7.64 87.22 7.38
N GLN A 7 -7.24 86.74 8.55
CA GLN A 7 -7.81 85.51 9.13
C GLN A 7 -9.05 85.90 9.93
N PRO A 8 -10.10 85.07 9.91
CA PRO A 8 -10.47 84.42 11.17
C PRO A 8 -11.10 83.03 11.02
N GLY A 9 -10.99 82.25 12.10
CA GLY A 9 -11.96 81.19 12.42
C GLY A 9 -11.35 79.80 12.54
N ARG A 10 -11.08 79.38 13.78
CA ARG A 10 -11.02 77.96 14.13
C ARG A 10 -12.36 77.59 14.75
N PRO A 11 -13.03 76.55 14.25
CA PRO A 11 -13.84 75.74 15.15
C PRO A 11 -13.61 74.24 14.95
N ASP A 12 -13.42 73.63 16.12
CA ASP A 12 -13.98 72.36 16.59
C ASP A 12 -13.56 71.01 16.00
N ILE A 13 -13.43 70.09 16.95
CA ILE A 13 -12.90 68.75 16.87
C ILE A 13 -14.09 67.84 16.47
N GLY A 14 -14.11 67.42 15.21
CA GLY A 14 -15.13 66.50 14.68
C GLY A 14 -14.56 65.11 14.45
N ASN A 15 -14.78 64.22 15.41
CA ASN A 15 -14.56 62.78 15.28
C ASN A 15 -15.61 62.20 14.32
N GLY A 16 -15.22 61.64 13.17
CA GLY A 16 -16.21 61.02 12.29
C GLY A 16 -15.75 60.49 10.93
N ARG A 17 -15.58 59.17 10.89
CA ARG A 17 -16.00 58.25 9.82
C ARG A 17 -15.11 58.08 8.57
N HIS A 18 -14.49 56.90 8.57
CA HIS A 18 -14.48 55.89 7.51
C HIS A 18 -14.05 56.30 6.09
N GLU A 19 -12.83 55.90 5.73
CA GLU A 19 -12.57 55.12 4.52
C GLU A 19 -11.55 54.03 4.89
N MET A 20 -12.07 52.88 5.35
CA MET A 20 -11.28 51.69 5.66
C MET A 20 -10.91 51.03 4.33
N ARG A 21 -9.65 51.15 3.89
CA ARG A 21 -9.14 50.36 2.76
C ARG A 21 -9.25 48.89 3.13
N LYS A 22 -10.23 48.23 2.52
CA LYS A 22 -10.47 46.79 2.58
C LYS A 22 -9.23 46.07 2.08
N MET A 23 -8.43 45.54 3.00
CA MET A 23 -7.43 44.52 2.68
C MET A 23 -7.87 43.24 3.38
N PHE A 24 -8.63 42.43 2.65
CA PHE A 24 -8.94 41.07 3.02
C PHE A 24 -7.66 40.25 2.89
N ILE A 25 -7.00 39.96 4.02
CA ILE A 25 -6.06 38.83 4.08
C ILE A 25 -6.89 37.65 4.56
N ALA A 26 -7.41 36.89 3.60
CA ALA A 26 -7.90 35.56 3.85
C ALA A 26 -6.69 34.69 4.21
N VAL A 27 -6.51 34.41 5.50
CA VAL A 27 -5.69 33.26 5.91
C VAL A 27 -6.51 32.03 5.52
N ALA A 28 -6.23 31.49 4.34
CA ALA A 28 -6.67 30.16 4.00
C ALA A 28 -5.91 29.19 4.91
N THR A 29 -6.54 28.78 6.00
CA THR A 29 -6.12 27.58 6.73
C THR A 29 -6.38 26.41 5.80
N LEU A 30 -5.38 26.04 4.98
CA LEU A 30 -5.30 24.70 4.43
C LEU A 30 -5.05 23.77 5.62
N GLY A 31 -6.14 23.33 6.24
CA GLY A 31 -6.14 22.08 6.96
C GLY A 31 -5.85 20.99 5.95
N MET A 32 -4.58 20.76 5.65
CA MET A 32 -4.18 19.46 5.13
C MET A 32 -4.54 18.49 6.25
N GLY A 33 -5.66 17.79 6.07
CA GLY A 33 -5.91 16.55 6.79
C GLY A 33 -4.79 15.60 6.41
N ALA A 34 -3.66 15.69 7.10
CA ALA A 34 -2.74 14.60 7.20
C ALA A 34 -3.51 13.52 7.96
N SER A 35 -4.16 12.62 7.22
CA SER A 35 -4.53 11.34 7.80
C SER A 35 -3.21 10.69 8.20
N THR A 36 -2.87 10.86 9.47
CA THR A 36 -1.75 10.18 10.11
C THR A 36 -2.19 8.73 10.29
N HIS A 37 -2.19 7.97 9.20
CA HIS A 37 -2.24 6.52 9.31
C HIS A 37 -0.95 6.12 9.99
N ALA A 38 -1.07 5.59 11.21
CA ALA A 38 0.06 4.95 11.88
C ALA A 38 0.50 3.82 10.95
N ALA A 39 1.62 4.01 10.24
CA ALA A 39 2.24 2.95 9.47
C ALA A 39 2.59 1.85 10.46
N VAL A 40 1.92 0.70 10.34
CA VAL A 40 2.31 -0.50 11.05
C VAL A 40 3.72 -0.86 10.58
N ILE A 41 4.59 -1.24 11.53
CA ILE A 41 5.92 -1.77 11.21
C ILE A 41 5.70 -3.00 10.31
N GLY A 42 6.06 -2.88 9.02
CA GLY A 42 5.89 -3.97 8.07
C GLY A 42 6.87 -5.13 8.32
N THR A 43 6.44 -6.32 7.91
CA THR A 43 7.23 -7.55 7.96
C THR A 43 7.93 -7.76 6.63
N THR A 44 9.23 -8.04 6.66
CA THR A 44 10.03 -8.36 5.49
C THR A 44 10.37 -9.85 5.49
N TYR A 45 10.17 -10.49 4.35
CA TYR A 45 10.54 -11.86 4.04
C TYR A 45 11.67 -11.77 3.03
N THR A 46 12.79 -12.39 3.35
CA THR A 46 13.99 -12.36 2.51
C THR A 46 14.06 -13.64 1.69
N ASP A 47 14.59 -13.48 0.49
CA ASP A 47 14.88 -14.57 -0.42
C ASP A 47 16.39 -14.73 -0.57
N ALA A 48 16.84 -15.91 -0.99
CA ALA A 48 18.19 -16.05 -1.51
C ALA A 48 18.36 -15.22 -2.80
N THR A 49 19.58 -15.11 -3.30
CA THR A 49 19.81 -14.42 -4.58
C THR A 49 20.71 -15.27 -5.44
N ASN A 50 20.57 -15.19 -6.75
CA ASN A 50 21.29 -16.04 -7.71
C ASN A 50 20.94 -17.53 -7.57
N ASP A 51 19.71 -17.80 -7.18
CA ASP A 51 19.08 -19.12 -7.12
C ASP A 51 18.10 -19.36 -8.27
N LEU A 52 18.16 -18.53 -9.30
CA LEU A 52 17.64 -18.89 -10.62
C LEU A 52 18.61 -19.78 -11.40
N LEU A 53 18.07 -20.70 -12.21
CA LEU A 53 18.87 -21.48 -13.16
C LEU A 53 19.63 -20.58 -14.14
N ASP A 54 18.97 -19.51 -14.59
CA ASP A 54 19.59 -18.44 -15.36
C ASP A 54 19.73 -17.19 -14.48
N SER A 55 20.91 -17.04 -13.86
CA SER A 55 21.22 -15.89 -13.00
C SER A 55 21.32 -14.56 -13.75
N SER A 56 21.17 -14.53 -15.08
CA SER A 56 21.08 -13.27 -15.83
C SER A 56 19.70 -12.62 -15.74
N LEU A 57 18.67 -13.37 -15.34
CA LEU A 57 17.28 -12.90 -15.19
C LEU A 57 17.07 -12.11 -13.90
N THR A 58 17.84 -11.04 -13.72
CA THR A 58 17.87 -10.24 -12.49
C THR A 58 16.54 -9.56 -12.16
N ASN A 59 15.68 -9.33 -13.16
CA ASN A 59 14.34 -8.76 -12.97
C ASN A 59 13.34 -9.77 -12.39
N LEU A 60 13.69 -11.05 -12.29
CA LEU A 60 12.84 -12.11 -11.74
C LEU A 60 13.43 -12.74 -10.48
N ASP A 61 14.73 -12.56 -10.22
CA ASP A 61 15.41 -13.04 -9.01
C ASP A 61 14.97 -12.22 -7.81
N LEU A 62 14.11 -12.81 -6.98
CA LEU A 62 13.59 -12.20 -5.77
C LEU A 62 14.74 -11.93 -4.79
N VAL A 63 14.52 -10.93 -3.95
CA VAL A 63 15.43 -10.57 -2.84
C VAL A 63 14.63 -10.44 -1.57
N SER A 64 13.44 -9.84 -1.68
CA SER A 64 12.51 -9.77 -0.57
C SER A 64 11.10 -9.41 -1.01
N ALA A 65 10.13 -9.78 -0.18
CA ALA A 65 8.83 -9.13 -0.15
C ALA A 65 8.61 -8.50 1.22
N ARG A 66 7.97 -7.33 1.25
CA ARG A 66 7.62 -6.63 2.47
C ARG A 66 6.14 -6.32 2.49
N PHE A 67 5.45 -6.84 3.49
CA PHE A 67 4.05 -6.51 3.78
C PHE A 67 3.97 -5.49 4.90
N SER A 68 3.07 -4.52 4.74
CA SER A 68 2.55 -3.68 5.83
C SER A 68 1.08 -3.43 5.56
N ASN A 69 0.31 -3.03 6.55
CA ASN A 69 -1.09 -2.64 6.32
C ASN A 69 -1.45 -1.39 7.11
N ASP A 70 -2.44 -0.66 6.60
CA ASP A 70 -3.20 0.30 7.38
C ASP A 70 -4.57 -0.31 7.75
N ALA A 71 -5.54 0.53 8.12
CA ALA A 71 -6.87 0.06 8.53
C ALA A 71 -7.69 -0.57 7.39
N THR A 72 -7.40 -0.21 6.13
CA THR A 72 -8.21 -0.58 4.96
C THR A 72 -7.41 -1.18 3.82
N HIS A 73 -6.08 -1.03 3.83
CA HIS A 73 -5.22 -1.51 2.75
C HIS A 73 -4.06 -2.36 3.23
N LEU A 74 -3.72 -3.34 2.39
CA LEU A 74 -2.46 -4.06 2.41
C LEU A 74 -1.49 -3.37 1.44
N HIS A 75 -0.27 -3.12 1.89
CA HIS A 75 0.83 -2.61 1.09
C HIS A 75 1.88 -3.70 0.94
N LEU A 76 2.19 -4.05 -0.30
CA LEU A 76 3.24 -4.99 -0.66
C LEU A 76 4.34 -4.26 -1.42
N SER A 77 5.58 -4.45 -1.01
CA SER A 77 6.75 -4.11 -1.82
C SER A 77 7.52 -5.39 -2.13
N VAL A 78 7.75 -5.68 -3.41
CA VAL A 78 8.65 -6.76 -3.85
C VAL A 78 9.93 -6.14 -4.37
N THR A 79 11.07 -6.70 -3.96
CA THR A 79 12.38 -6.32 -4.48
C THR A 79 13.01 -7.50 -5.18
N VAL A 80 13.49 -7.27 -6.40
CA VAL A 80 14.30 -8.20 -7.19
C VAL A 80 15.73 -7.67 -7.35
N ARG A 81 16.65 -8.50 -7.81
CA ARG A 81 18.08 -8.16 -7.94
C ARG A 81 18.36 -7.04 -8.96
N GLY A 82 17.52 -6.93 -10.00
CA GLY A 82 17.75 -6.10 -11.18
C GLY A 82 17.02 -4.76 -11.19
N ASP A 83 17.46 -3.85 -12.06
CA ASP A 83 16.73 -2.62 -12.39
C ASP A 83 15.50 -2.93 -13.25
N VAL A 84 14.32 -2.83 -12.65
CA VAL A 84 13.04 -3.11 -13.31
C VAL A 84 12.47 -1.90 -14.06
N SER A 85 13.14 -0.75 -14.03
CA SER A 85 12.88 0.36 -14.96
C SER A 85 13.56 0.17 -16.32
N ALA A 86 14.65 -0.59 -16.35
CA ALA A 86 15.37 -0.95 -17.57
C ALA A 86 14.87 -2.27 -18.19
N THR A 87 14.44 -3.22 -17.37
CA THR A 87 13.87 -4.51 -17.80
C THR A 87 12.48 -4.69 -17.20
N THR A 88 11.46 -4.31 -17.97
CA THR A 88 10.07 -4.21 -17.48
C THR A 88 9.22 -5.44 -17.79
N TRP A 89 9.75 -6.45 -18.48
CA TRP A 89 9.00 -7.66 -18.77
C TRP A 89 9.01 -8.61 -17.57
N GLY A 90 7.97 -9.45 -17.48
CA GLY A 90 7.79 -10.41 -16.41
C GLY A 90 6.65 -10.03 -15.47
N ASP A 91 6.13 -11.04 -14.78
CA ASP A 91 5.02 -10.88 -13.86
C ASP A 91 5.40 -11.23 -12.43
N TYR A 92 4.69 -10.60 -11.51
CA TYR A 92 4.80 -10.73 -10.07
C TYR A 92 3.45 -11.22 -9.56
N LEU A 93 3.44 -12.43 -9.01
CA LEU A 93 2.24 -13.11 -8.57
C LEU A 93 2.27 -13.27 -7.05
N VAL A 94 1.11 -13.14 -6.42
CA VAL A 94 0.94 -13.42 -4.99
C VAL A 94 -0.24 -14.37 -4.84
N PHE A 95 0.03 -15.52 -4.24
CA PHE A 95 -0.99 -16.50 -3.87
C PHE A 95 -1.33 -16.30 -2.40
N ILE A 96 -2.61 -16.26 -2.05
CA ILE A 96 -3.07 -16.01 -0.68
C ILE A 96 -4.12 -17.04 -0.30
N ASP A 97 -3.96 -17.65 0.86
CA ASP A 97 -5.01 -18.36 1.59
C ASP A 97 -5.42 -17.47 2.77
N SER A 98 -6.49 -16.70 2.55
CA SER A 98 -7.09 -15.75 3.51
C SER A 98 -7.83 -16.45 4.63
N THR A 99 -8.18 -17.73 4.45
CA THR A 99 -8.81 -18.58 5.47
C THR A 99 -8.00 -19.85 5.71
N PRO A 100 -6.76 -19.72 6.27
CA PRO A 100 -5.75 -20.76 6.25
C PRO A 100 -6.25 -22.16 6.60
N SER A 101 -6.23 -23.06 5.64
CA SER A 101 -6.56 -24.47 5.85
C SER A 101 -5.60 -25.38 5.10
N LEU A 102 -4.70 -26.00 5.85
CA LEU A 102 -3.75 -27.00 5.35
C LEU A 102 -4.40 -28.26 4.77
N THR A 103 -5.70 -28.44 4.96
CA THR A 103 -6.43 -29.63 4.49
C THR A 103 -7.34 -29.35 3.30
N THR A 104 -7.51 -28.07 2.92
CA THR A 104 -8.36 -27.70 1.80
C THR A 104 -7.56 -27.80 0.50
N ALA A 105 -8.08 -28.51 -0.50
CA ALA A 105 -7.44 -28.54 -1.82
C ALA A 105 -7.32 -27.12 -2.40
N GLY A 106 -6.35 -26.92 -3.29
CA GLY A 106 -6.18 -25.62 -3.94
C GLY A 106 -7.40 -25.27 -4.77
N ARG A 107 -7.80 -24.00 -4.74
CA ARG A 107 -8.93 -23.55 -5.54
C ARG A 107 -8.43 -23.24 -6.94
N SER A 108 -8.93 -24.01 -7.90
CA SER A 108 -8.67 -23.84 -9.32
C SER A 108 -9.99 -23.65 -10.04
N ASP A 109 -10.06 -22.69 -10.95
CA ASP A 109 -11.10 -22.76 -11.98
C ASP A 109 -10.69 -23.82 -13.00
N ALA A 110 -11.66 -24.34 -13.73
CA ALA A 110 -11.41 -25.31 -14.79
C ALA A 110 -10.75 -24.68 -16.03
N GLU A 111 -10.45 -23.38 -15.97
CA GLU A 111 -9.97 -22.56 -17.08
C GLU A 111 -8.46 -22.32 -16.91
N GLY A 112 -7.67 -22.63 -17.94
CA GLY A 112 -6.22 -22.41 -17.93
C GLY A 112 -5.38 -23.59 -17.39
N PRO A 113 -4.05 -23.56 -17.59
CA PRO A 113 -3.19 -24.73 -17.49
C PRO A 113 -3.13 -25.30 -16.07
N ARG A 114 -3.24 -24.46 -15.02
CA ARG A 114 -3.13 -24.86 -13.61
C ARG A 114 -4.04 -24.07 -12.65
N GLY A 115 -5.09 -23.42 -13.20
CA GLY A 115 -6.20 -22.86 -12.42
C GLY A 115 -5.90 -21.62 -11.58
N ASN A 116 -4.90 -20.80 -11.94
CA ASN A 116 -4.75 -19.42 -11.43
C ASN A 116 -5.26 -18.40 -12.46
N PRO A 117 -5.72 -17.19 -12.06
CA PRO A 117 -6.36 -16.22 -12.96
C PRO A 117 -5.48 -15.72 -14.11
N PHE A 118 -4.16 -15.76 -13.94
CA PHE A 118 -3.20 -15.37 -14.98
C PHE A 118 -2.81 -16.54 -15.89
N HIS A 119 -3.38 -17.73 -15.70
CA HIS A 119 -3.09 -18.91 -16.52
C HIS A 119 -1.59 -19.24 -16.60
N ARG A 120 -0.85 -19.04 -15.51
CA ARG A 120 0.58 -19.40 -15.40
C ARG A 120 0.73 -20.89 -15.10
N GLY A 121 1.89 -21.47 -15.41
CA GLY A 121 2.28 -22.86 -15.12
C GLY A 121 2.54 -23.13 -13.63
N ILE A 122 1.81 -22.43 -12.75
CA ILE A 122 1.92 -22.50 -11.29
C ILE A 122 0.54 -22.88 -10.75
N ALA A 123 0.41 -24.01 -10.08
CA ALA A 123 -0.88 -24.36 -9.49
C ALA A 123 -1.14 -23.46 -8.29
N ALA A 124 -2.41 -23.10 -8.13
CA ALA A 124 -2.87 -22.54 -6.86
C ALA A 124 -2.71 -23.61 -5.77
N PRO A 125 -1.84 -23.39 -4.75
CA PRO A 125 -1.69 -24.32 -3.64
C PRO A 125 -3.00 -24.60 -2.88
N ALA A 126 -2.94 -25.64 -2.06
CA ALA A 126 -3.94 -25.96 -1.05
C ALA A 126 -4.42 -24.70 -0.30
N GLY A 127 -5.73 -24.44 -0.36
CA GLY A 127 -6.36 -23.33 0.36
C GLY A 127 -6.36 -21.97 -0.34
N THR A 128 -5.58 -21.74 -1.40
CA THR A 128 -5.54 -20.44 -2.08
C THR A 128 -6.92 -19.96 -2.46
N ASP A 129 -7.29 -18.76 -2.02
CA ASP A 129 -8.61 -18.17 -2.20
C ASP A 129 -8.60 -16.68 -2.57
N ALA A 130 -7.44 -16.05 -2.51
CA ALA A 130 -7.16 -14.77 -3.12
C ALA A 130 -5.86 -14.82 -3.95
N PHE A 131 -5.79 -14.01 -4.99
CA PHE A 131 -4.66 -13.95 -5.91
C PHE A 131 -4.42 -12.53 -6.38
N ILE A 132 -3.15 -12.16 -6.54
CA ILE A 132 -2.73 -10.90 -7.13
C ILE A 132 -1.80 -11.23 -8.28
N GLY A 133 -2.05 -10.66 -9.44
CA GLY A 133 -1.12 -10.71 -10.57
C GLY A 133 -0.76 -9.29 -11.02
N SER A 134 0.51 -9.08 -11.34
CA SER A 134 0.99 -7.79 -11.83
C SER A 134 2.05 -7.95 -12.90
N TRP A 135 2.08 -7.01 -13.85
CA TRP A 135 3.08 -6.86 -14.91
C TRP A 135 3.61 -5.42 -14.91
N LEU A 136 4.80 -5.18 -15.48
CA LEU A 136 5.44 -3.85 -15.49
C LEU A 136 5.60 -3.25 -16.90
N ASP A 137 5.35 -4.02 -17.95
CA ASP A 137 5.40 -3.53 -19.33
C ASP A 137 4.21 -2.61 -19.65
N ASP A 138 4.40 -1.76 -20.66
CA ASP A 138 3.38 -0.82 -21.16
C ASP A 138 2.74 0.09 -20.08
N GLY A 139 3.52 0.46 -19.05
CA GLY A 139 3.07 1.31 -17.94
C GLY A 139 2.62 0.53 -16.71
N GLY A 140 2.61 -0.80 -16.79
CA GLY A 140 2.33 -1.72 -15.70
C GLY A 140 0.86 -1.78 -15.31
N GLY A 141 0.52 -2.83 -14.58
CA GLY A 141 -0.81 -3.04 -14.05
C GLY A 141 -0.85 -4.14 -13.02
N ASN A 142 -1.90 -4.16 -12.22
CA ASN A 142 -2.19 -5.27 -11.32
C ASN A 142 -3.68 -5.56 -11.28
N LEU A 143 -4.01 -6.81 -11.00
CA LEU A 143 -5.37 -7.31 -10.84
C LEU A 143 -5.43 -8.20 -9.59
N ASN A 144 -6.47 -7.99 -8.78
CA ASN A 144 -6.76 -8.78 -7.60
C ASN A 144 -7.98 -9.66 -7.88
N TYR A 145 -7.90 -10.91 -7.43
CA TYR A 145 -8.96 -11.89 -7.60
C TYR A 145 -9.27 -12.58 -6.28
N THR A 146 -10.53 -12.97 -6.10
CA THR A 146 -10.93 -13.98 -5.11
C THR A 146 -11.65 -15.13 -5.77
N PHE A 147 -11.54 -16.31 -5.16
CA PHE A 147 -12.19 -17.51 -5.65
C PHE A 147 -13.56 -17.71 -5.00
N GLU A 148 -14.61 -17.49 -5.79
CA GLU A 148 -16.00 -17.55 -5.35
C GLU A 148 -16.87 -18.20 -6.44
N GLY A 149 -17.78 -19.09 -6.03
CA GLY A 149 -18.71 -19.73 -6.98
C GLY A 149 -18.03 -20.65 -8.01
N GLY A 150 -16.87 -21.21 -7.69
CA GLY A 150 -16.14 -22.14 -8.56
C GLY A 150 -15.31 -21.47 -9.66
N ARG A 151 -15.05 -20.16 -9.55
CA ARG A 151 -14.21 -19.42 -10.48
C ARG A 151 -13.43 -18.30 -9.80
N TRP A 152 -12.38 -17.82 -10.45
CA TRP A 152 -11.73 -16.56 -10.10
C TRP A 152 -12.58 -15.37 -10.55
N ASN A 153 -12.78 -14.40 -9.65
CA ASN A 153 -13.51 -13.17 -9.95
C ASN A 153 -12.59 -11.98 -9.65
N GLU A 154 -12.36 -11.13 -10.66
CA GLU A 154 -11.63 -9.88 -10.47
C GLU A 154 -12.40 -8.98 -9.49
N LYS A 155 -11.68 -8.41 -8.52
CA LYS A 155 -12.24 -7.55 -7.48
C LYS A 155 -11.72 -6.12 -7.56
N GLU A 156 -10.47 -5.96 -7.93
CA GLU A 156 -9.78 -4.67 -7.94
C GLU A 156 -8.69 -4.67 -9.00
N SER A 157 -8.45 -3.51 -9.61
CA SER A 157 -7.34 -3.27 -10.55
C SER A 157 -6.60 -2.00 -10.17
N GLY A 158 -5.32 -1.93 -10.54
CA GLY A 158 -4.47 -0.80 -10.21
C GLY A 158 -3.21 -0.71 -11.05
N THR A 159 -2.33 0.20 -10.64
CA THR A 159 -1.01 0.37 -11.24
C THR A 159 0.04 0.31 -10.13
N PRO A 160 1.14 -0.44 -10.32
CA PRO A 160 2.24 -0.44 -9.37
C PRO A 160 2.87 0.95 -9.20
N ASP A 161 3.37 1.21 -7.99
CA ASP A 161 4.32 2.29 -7.73
C ASP A 161 5.74 1.84 -8.13
N LEU A 162 6.29 2.55 -9.12
CA LEU A 162 7.61 2.33 -9.71
C LEU A 162 8.65 3.37 -9.27
N ALA A 163 8.38 4.15 -8.22
CA ALA A 163 9.30 5.17 -7.72
C ALA A 163 10.69 4.63 -7.32
N ARG A 164 10.79 3.31 -7.08
CA ARG A 164 12.04 2.61 -6.71
C ARG A 164 12.43 1.50 -7.70
N ALA A 165 11.90 1.54 -8.92
CA ALA A 165 12.15 0.53 -9.95
C ALA A 165 13.65 0.40 -10.33
N THR A 166 14.40 1.50 -10.29
CA THR A 166 15.87 1.48 -10.52
C THR A 166 16.65 0.70 -9.47
N SER A 167 16.06 0.45 -8.30
CA SER A 167 16.60 -0.40 -7.24
C SER A 167 15.94 -1.78 -7.18
N GLY A 168 15.17 -2.14 -8.20
CA GLY A 168 14.45 -3.41 -8.28
C GLY A 168 13.21 -3.51 -7.41
N THR A 169 12.77 -2.42 -6.77
CA THR A 169 11.58 -2.43 -5.91
C THR A 169 10.35 -1.95 -6.66
N VAL A 170 9.31 -2.78 -6.65
CA VAL A 170 7.96 -2.46 -7.11
C VAL A 170 7.01 -2.53 -5.91
N SER A 171 6.07 -1.58 -5.80
CA SER A 171 5.11 -1.57 -4.71
C SER A 171 3.68 -1.51 -5.18
N TRP A 172 2.78 -2.13 -4.42
CA TRP A 172 1.36 -2.14 -4.68
C TRP A 172 0.58 -1.86 -3.40
N THR A 173 -0.62 -1.32 -3.57
CA THR A 173 -1.59 -1.13 -2.51
C THR A 173 -2.88 -1.78 -2.95
N PHE A 174 -3.46 -2.58 -2.07
CA PHE A 174 -4.68 -3.35 -2.31
C PHE A 174 -5.65 -3.09 -1.16
N SER A 175 -6.94 -2.97 -1.44
CA SER A 175 -7.91 -2.98 -0.35
C SER A 175 -7.90 -4.34 0.36
N LEU A 176 -7.99 -4.33 1.69
CA LEU A 176 -8.13 -5.56 2.47
C LEU A 176 -9.42 -6.30 2.07
N GLU A 177 -10.49 -5.55 1.79
CA GLU A 177 -11.78 -6.07 1.34
C GLU A 177 -11.67 -6.84 0.01
N SER A 178 -10.92 -6.34 -0.98
CA SER A 178 -10.79 -7.03 -2.28
C SER A 178 -10.05 -8.37 -2.17
N LEU A 179 -9.30 -8.58 -1.09
CA LEU A 179 -8.60 -9.82 -0.77
C LEU A 179 -9.37 -10.69 0.22
N GLY A 180 -10.56 -10.27 0.67
CA GLY A 180 -11.34 -10.97 1.69
C GLY A 180 -10.72 -10.92 3.09
N LEU A 181 -9.86 -9.94 3.35
CA LEU A 181 -9.12 -9.78 4.60
C LEU A 181 -9.72 -8.69 5.49
N ALA A 182 -9.53 -8.85 6.79
CA ALA A 182 -9.84 -7.87 7.81
C ALA A 182 -8.70 -7.76 8.84
N ALA A 183 -8.74 -6.70 9.64
CA ALA A 183 -7.85 -6.54 10.78
C ALA A 183 -7.96 -7.73 11.76
N GLY A 184 -6.82 -8.30 12.12
CA GLY A 184 -6.70 -9.48 12.98
C GLY A 184 -6.57 -10.79 12.21
N ASP A 185 -6.88 -10.82 10.92
CA ASP A 185 -6.73 -12.02 10.12
C ASP A 185 -5.26 -12.37 9.93
N THR A 186 -4.97 -13.67 9.93
CA THR A 186 -3.67 -14.19 9.51
C THR A 186 -3.89 -15.00 8.25
N PHE A 187 -3.17 -14.66 7.19
CA PHE A 187 -3.22 -15.36 5.92
C PHE A 187 -1.89 -16.05 5.65
N ARG A 188 -1.94 -17.11 4.84
CA ARG A 188 -0.74 -17.73 4.26
C ARG A 188 -0.53 -17.20 2.86
N PHE A 189 0.71 -17.09 2.43
CA PHE A 189 1.01 -16.60 1.10
C PHE A 189 2.30 -17.17 0.52
N ASP A 190 2.46 -16.96 -0.77
CA ASP A 190 3.74 -17.05 -1.47
C ASP A 190 3.81 -15.96 -2.55
N VAL A 191 5.02 -15.55 -2.91
CA VAL A 191 5.29 -14.60 -3.99
C VAL A 191 6.11 -15.30 -5.04
N ALA A 192 5.67 -15.22 -6.29
CA ALA A 192 6.36 -15.83 -7.41
C ALA A 192 6.66 -14.81 -8.51
N THR A 193 7.76 -15.01 -9.21
CA THR A 193 8.06 -14.28 -10.46
C THR A 193 8.02 -15.23 -11.65
N THR A 194 7.54 -14.74 -12.78
CA THR A 194 7.39 -15.52 -14.01
C THR A 194 7.57 -14.64 -15.25
N GLY A 195 7.62 -15.26 -16.42
CA GLY A 195 7.46 -14.56 -17.69
C GLY A 195 6.00 -14.14 -17.92
N GLY A 196 5.78 -13.19 -18.83
CA GLY A 196 4.44 -12.64 -19.11
C GLY A 196 3.54 -13.51 -20.00
N ALA A 197 4.06 -14.60 -20.57
CA ALA A 197 3.30 -15.45 -21.50
C ALA A 197 2.46 -16.51 -20.75
N ASN A 198 1.31 -16.86 -21.31
CA ASN A 198 0.46 -17.93 -20.75
C ASN A 198 1.21 -19.27 -20.69
N GLY A 199 0.97 -20.03 -19.63
CA GLY A 199 1.63 -21.31 -19.39
C GLY A 199 3.09 -21.22 -18.96
N THR A 200 3.63 -20.02 -18.74
CA THR A 200 4.99 -19.87 -18.18
C THR A 200 5.02 -20.25 -16.70
N SER A 201 6.07 -20.96 -16.33
CA SER A 201 6.36 -21.42 -14.98
C SER A 201 6.92 -20.29 -14.11
N SER A 202 6.74 -20.40 -12.80
CA SER A 202 7.53 -19.61 -11.86
C SER A 202 9.00 -19.90 -12.08
N LEU A 203 9.80 -18.84 -12.16
CA LEU A 203 11.25 -18.96 -12.08
C LEU A 203 11.74 -18.83 -10.65
N ASP A 204 11.05 -18.02 -9.86
CA ASP A 204 11.38 -17.76 -8.47
C ASP A 204 10.15 -17.84 -7.56
N LEU A 205 10.37 -18.24 -6.31
CA LEU A 205 9.38 -18.42 -5.26
C LEU A 205 9.99 -18.03 -3.91
N LEU A 206 9.44 -16.98 -3.30
CA LEU A 206 9.93 -16.41 -2.03
C LEU A 206 9.99 -17.41 -0.86
N SER A 207 9.17 -18.46 -0.89
CA SER A 207 9.13 -19.46 0.16
C SER A 207 10.31 -20.43 0.15
N THR A 208 11.18 -20.41 -0.87
CA THR A 208 12.18 -21.46 -1.07
C THR A 208 13.37 -21.06 -1.95
N ASP A 209 14.57 -21.27 -1.42
CA ASP A 209 15.84 -21.08 -2.15
C ASP A 209 16.17 -22.21 -3.17
N THR A 210 15.19 -23.03 -3.54
CA THR A 210 15.44 -24.18 -4.43
C THR A 210 15.50 -23.71 -5.89
N ILE A 211 16.68 -23.82 -6.49
CA ILE A 211 16.86 -23.52 -7.91
C ILE A 211 15.90 -24.33 -8.77
N ARG A 212 15.04 -23.61 -9.51
CA ARG A 212 13.99 -24.20 -10.33
C ARG A 212 14.52 -24.63 -11.70
N PRO A 213 13.90 -25.62 -12.37
CA PRO A 213 14.35 -26.14 -13.67
C PRO A 213 14.24 -25.15 -14.84
N GLY A 214 13.67 -23.96 -14.61
CA GLY A 214 13.48 -22.92 -15.60
C GLY A 214 12.11 -22.98 -16.28
N TRP A 215 12.05 -22.53 -17.52
CA TRP A 215 10.79 -22.37 -18.27
C TRP A 215 10.12 -23.70 -18.63
N GLY A 216 8.78 -23.74 -18.51
CA GLY A 216 7.95 -24.82 -19.06
C GLY A 216 7.81 -26.06 -18.16
N PHE A 217 8.17 -25.93 -16.88
CA PHE A 217 7.95 -26.95 -15.85
C PHE A 217 6.81 -26.52 -14.92
N ASP A 218 5.88 -27.43 -14.68
CA ASP A 218 4.77 -27.15 -13.78
C ASP A 218 5.26 -27.23 -12.32
N GLU A 219 5.06 -26.17 -11.55
CA GLU A 219 5.53 -26.07 -10.16
C GLU A 219 4.43 -25.57 -9.22
N ASP A 220 4.41 -26.04 -7.98
CA ASP A 220 3.42 -25.63 -6.99
C ASP A 220 4.05 -24.62 -6.04
N ALA A 221 3.41 -23.46 -5.85
CA ALA A 221 3.67 -22.62 -4.68
C ALA A 221 3.24 -23.39 -3.42
N THR A 222 3.87 -23.16 -2.27
CA THR A 222 3.61 -23.96 -1.06
C THR A 222 2.84 -23.23 0.03
N LEU A 223 2.73 -21.89 -0.05
CA LEU A 223 2.15 -21.01 0.98
C LEU A 223 2.77 -21.19 2.37
N ASP A 224 4.09 -21.33 2.43
CA ASP A 224 4.80 -21.55 3.69
C ASP A 224 5.01 -20.26 4.51
N LEU A 225 4.72 -19.09 3.94
CA LEU A 225 4.84 -17.80 4.61
C LEU A 225 3.51 -17.34 5.18
N THR A 226 3.53 -16.59 6.27
CA THR A 226 2.33 -16.09 6.95
C THR A 226 2.45 -14.62 7.29
N TYR A 227 1.39 -13.84 7.09
CA TYR A 227 1.30 -12.46 7.56
C TYR A 227 0.00 -12.25 8.36
N THR A 228 0.10 -11.51 9.46
CA THR A 228 -1.06 -11.10 10.26
C THR A 228 -1.39 -9.64 9.97
N VAL A 229 -2.61 -9.37 9.50
CA VAL A 229 -3.13 -8.03 9.31
C VAL A 229 -3.27 -7.37 10.67
N ALA A 230 -2.42 -6.39 10.94
CA ALA A 230 -2.46 -5.69 12.21
C ALA A 230 -3.77 -4.90 12.32
N GLY A 231 -4.44 -5.03 13.47
CA GLY A 231 -5.48 -4.07 13.82
C GLY A 231 -4.87 -2.68 13.91
N SER A 232 -5.59 -1.67 13.43
CA SER A 232 -5.17 -0.28 13.58
C SER A 232 -5.21 0.09 15.06
N THR A 233 -4.15 -0.23 15.81
CA THR A 233 -3.91 0.49 17.04
C THR A 233 -3.48 1.87 16.58
N ALA A 234 -4.45 2.79 16.49
CA ALA A 234 -4.13 4.18 16.72
C ALA A 234 -3.41 4.20 18.07
N VAL A 235 -2.07 4.19 18.06
CA VAL A 235 -1.33 4.55 19.26
C VAL A 235 -1.83 5.96 19.53
N PRO A 236 -2.48 6.24 20.68
CA PRO A 236 -2.79 7.61 21.03
C PRO A 236 -1.47 8.34 20.96
N GLY A 237 -1.32 9.22 19.96
CA GLY A 237 -0.16 10.07 19.86
C GLY A 237 0.03 10.69 21.24
N ILE A 238 1.29 10.82 21.66
CA ILE A 238 1.71 11.29 23.00
C ILE A 238 1.25 12.77 23.28
N GLY A 239 0.25 13.29 22.57
CA GLY A 239 -0.52 14.49 22.90
C GLY A 239 -1.79 14.26 23.74
N GLY A 240 -2.17 13.01 24.04
CA GLY A 240 -3.42 12.68 24.73
C GLY A 240 -3.41 12.70 26.27
N ILE A 241 -2.35 13.15 26.94
CA ILE A 241 -2.29 13.22 28.42
C ILE A 241 -2.44 14.67 28.96
N ALA A 242 -2.57 15.69 28.11
CA ALA A 242 -2.60 17.09 28.55
C ALA A 242 -4.01 17.70 28.77
N ALA A 243 -5.07 16.90 28.98
CA ALA A 243 -6.44 17.44 29.10
C ALA A 243 -7.20 17.09 30.40
N LEU A 244 -6.52 16.58 31.44
CA LEU A 244 -7.14 16.28 32.74
C LEU A 244 -6.51 16.97 33.96
N ALA A 245 -5.61 17.95 33.76
CA ALA A 245 -5.03 18.76 34.84
C ALA A 245 -5.58 20.20 34.93
N GLY A 246 -6.58 20.58 34.11
CA GLY A 246 -7.06 21.96 33.98
C GLY A 246 -8.37 22.31 34.69
N LEU A 247 -9.11 21.35 35.25
CA LEU A 247 -10.36 21.61 35.97
C LEU A 247 -10.22 21.24 37.46
N GLY A 248 -9.41 22.02 38.17
CA GLY A 248 -9.28 21.88 39.61
C GLY A 248 -8.70 23.13 40.25
N LEU A 249 -9.53 23.79 41.07
CA LEU A 249 -9.22 24.90 41.96
C LEU A 249 -9.12 26.31 41.34
N VAL A 250 -10.25 27.01 41.29
CA VAL A 250 -10.35 28.26 42.06
C VAL A 250 -11.59 28.20 42.94
N ARG A 251 -11.30 27.89 44.21
CA ARG A 251 -12.22 27.85 45.33
C ARG A 251 -12.73 29.25 45.64
N ARG A 252 -14.04 29.42 45.50
CA ARG A 252 -14.86 30.50 46.05
C ARG A 252 -14.47 30.80 47.50
N ARG A 253 -13.87 31.96 47.77
CA ARG A 253 -13.81 32.55 49.12
C ARG A 253 -14.90 33.59 49.24
N ARG A 254 -15.92 33.29 50.04
CA ARG A 254 -16.87 34.25 50.60
C ARG A 254 -16.91 34.09 52.12
N THR A 255 -17.10 35.22 52.80
CA THR A 255 -17.40 35.48 54.22
C THR A 255 -16.19 35.58 55.16
N ARG A 256 -16.11 36.54 56.09
CA ARG A 256 -17.09 37.51 56.62
C ARG A 256 -16.57 38.95 56.52
#